data_AF-A0A2V6L0T5-F1
#
_entry.id   AF-A0A2V6L0T5-F1
#
_cell.length_a   1.000
_cell.length_b   1.000
_cell.length_c   1.000
_cell.angle_alpha   90.00
_cell.angle_beta   90.00
_cell.angle_gamma   90.00
#
_symmetry.space_group_name_H-M   'P 1'
#
loop_
_entity.id
_entity.type
_entity.pdbx_description
1 polymer ?
#
loop_
_entity_poly.entity_id
_entity_poly.type
_entity_poly.pdbx_seq_one_letter_code
_entity_poly.pdbx_strand_id
1 'polypeptide(L)'
;MLANHYHFVAASPTDPGTLRRFLGKLHMKTAEQLNLWDNKSGRRVWFQFWDSHITFERSYLARLNYVHQNPVRHGVVPLAENYKWCSAAWFARNAPPAFVKTVKAFKIDRLNVPDDF
;
A
#
# COMPACT_ATOMS: atom_id res chain seq x y z
N MET A 1 3.98 3.55 -1.94
CA MET A 1 5.14 3.19 -1.10
C MET A 1 5.83 4.47 -0.72
N LEU A 2 5.89 4.79 0.57
CA LEU A 2 6.64 5.92 1.11
C LEU A 2 8.08 5.50 1.44
N ALA A 3 8.91 6.46 1.83
CA ALA A 3 10.32 6.21 2.11
C ALA A 3 10.54 5.33 3.36
N ASN A 4 9.60 5.38 4.30
CA ASN A 4 9.67 4.70 5.60
C ASN A 4 8.72 3.48 5.70
N HIS A 5 7.65 3.41 4.92
CA HIS A 5 6.68 2.32 4.97
C HIS A 5 5.89 2.17 3.66
N TYR A 6 5.06 1.13 3.55
CA TYR A 6 4.16 0.96 2.41
C TYR A 6 2.80 0.39 2.82
N HIS A 7 1.78 0.74 2.03
CA HIS A 7 0.44 0.19 2.10
C HIS A 7 0.06 -0.42 0.76
N PHE A 8 -0.67 -1.53 0.77
CA PHE A 8 -1.23 -2.14 -0.43
C PHE A 8 -2.52 -2.90 -0.11
N VAL A 9 -3.36 -3.09 -1.13
CA VAL A 9 -4.55 -3.92 -1.07
C VAL A 9 -4.36 -5.08 -2.04
N ALA A 10 -4.61 -6.31 -1.60
CA ALA A 10 -4.49 -7.50 -2.42
C ALA A 10 -5.65 -8.45 -2.17
N ALA A 11 -6.02 -9.20 -3.21
CA ALA A 11 -6.93 -10.33 -3.10
C ALA A 11 -6.12 -11.60 -2.88
N SER A 12 -6.51 -12.40 -1.89
CA SER A 12 -6.02 -13.76 -1.73
C SER A 12 -7.10 -14.73 -2.24
N PRO A 13 -6.93 -15.33 -3.42
CA PRO A 13 -8.02 -16.03 -4.11
C PRO A 13 -8.41 -17.37 -3.47
N THR A 14 -7.55 -17.98 -2.64
CA THR A 14 -7.79 -19.35 -2.12
C THR A 14 -7.60 -19.47 -0.61
N ASP A 15 -6.52 -18.91 -0.05
CA ASP A 15 -6.20 -19.00 1.38
C ASP A 15 -5.65 -17.66 1.88
N PRO A 16 -6.31 -16.97 2.83
CA PRO A 16 -5.80 -15.74 3.45
C PRO A 16 -4.36 -15.86 3.98
N GLY A 17 -3.96 -17.04 4.44
CA GLY A 17 -2.61 -17.32 4.93
C GLY A 17 -1.50 -17.21 3.86
N THR A 18 -1.85 -17.27 2.57
CA THR A 18 -0.88 -17.09 1.48
C THR A 18 -0.29 -15.68 1.46
N LEU A 19 -1.07 -14.66 1.83
CA LEU A 19 -0.61 -13.27 1.85
C LEU A 19 0.49 -13.07 2.90
N ARG A 20 0.31 -13.65 4.09
CA ARG A 20 1.32 -13.63 5.16
C ARG A 20 2.61 -14.33 4.73
N ARG A 21 2.50 -15.49 4.07
CA ARG A 21 3.67 -16.22 3.53
C ARG A 21 4.39 -15.41 2.45
N PHE A 22 3.63 -14.76 1.56
CA PHE A 22 4.18 -13.87 0.54
C PHE A 22 4.92 -12.69 1.16
N LEU A 23 4.33 -12.01 2.14
CA LEU A 23 4.94 -10.87 2.82
C LEU A 23 6.24 -11.24 3.51
N GLY A 24 6.30 -12.37 4.21
CA GLY A 24 7.53 -12.86 4.83
C GLY A 24 8.66 -13.07 3.80
N LYS A 25 8.34 -13.65 2.65
CA LYS A 25 9.32 -13.83 1.56
C LYS A 25 9.74 -12.50 0.93
N LEU A 26 8.79 -11.61 0.69
CA LEU A 26 9.04 -10.27 0.14
C LEU A 26 10.01 -9.49 1.03
N HIS A 27 9.72 -9.41 2.33
CA HIS A 27 10.55 -8.71 3.30
C HIS A 27 11.94 -9.34 3.40
N MET A 28 12.02 -10.67 3.50
CA MET A 28 13.30 -11.37 3.54
C MET A 28 14.17 -11.06 2.32
N LYS A 29 13.63 -11.23 1.10
CA LYS A 29 14.39 -11.05 -0.14
C LYS A 29 14.81 -9.62 -0.40
N THR A 30 13.93 -8.67 -0.10
CA THR A 30 14.27 -7.25 -0.27
C THR A 30 15.25 -6.77 0.81
N ALA A 31 15.15 -7.24 2.06
CA ALA A 31 16.13 -6.92 3.10
C ALA A 31 17.52 -7.48 2.76
N GLU A 32 17.60 -8.74 2.31
CA GLU A 32 18.82 -9.38 1.82
C GLU A 32 19.46 -8.52 0.73
N GLN A 33 18.69 -8.15 -0.30
CA GLN A 33 19.20 -7.37 -1.43
C GLN A 33 19.63 -5.95 -1.06
N LEU A 34 18.86 -5.25 -0.22
CA LEU A 34 19.18 -3.89 0.23
C LEU A 34 20.43 -3.87 1.11
N ASN A 35 20.61 -4.86 1.97
CA ASN A 35 21.82 -4.97 2.78
C ASN A 35 23.05 -5.30 1.95
N LEU A 36 22.91 -6.08 0.88
CA LEU A 36 23.99 -6.32 -0.08
C LEU A 36 24.38 -5.04 -0.82
N TRP A 37 23.41 -4.28 -1.32
CA TRP A 37 23.68 -3.01 -2.02
C TRP A 37 24.34 -1.97 -1.11
N ASP A 38 23.92 -1.88 0.15
CA ASP A 38 24.45 -0.91 1.10
C ASP A 38 25.72 -1.38 1.83
N ASN A 39 26.18 -2.63 1.59
CA ASN A 39 27.22 -3.31 2.37
C ASN A 39 26.95 -3.29 3.91
N LYS A 40 25.69 -3.50 4.30
CA LYS A 40 25.22 -3.47 5.70
C LYS A 40 24.56 -4.79 6.09
N SER A 41 25.33 -5.88 6.03
CA SER A 41 24.83 -7.20 6.45
C SER A 41 24.33 -7.17 7.91
N GLY A 42 23.23 -7.88 8.20
CA GLY A 42 22.63 -7.96 9.53
C GLY A 42 21.74 -6.77 9.93
N ARG A 43 21.70 -5.67 9.17
CA ARG A 43 20.76 -4.56 9.44
C ARG A 43 19.32 -5.04 9.25
N ARG A 44 18.46 -4.74 10.22
CA ARG A 44 17.01 -4.92 10.09
C ARG A 44 16.44 -3.83 9.17
N VAL A 45 15.90 -4.25 8.02
CA VAL A 45 15.25 -3.36 7.05
C VAL A 45 13.74 -3.30 7.27
N TRP A 46 13.11 -4.46 7.45
CA TRP A 46 11.68 -4.57 7.70
C TRP A 46 11.39 -4.91 9.16
N PHE A 47 10.27 -4.40 9.64
CA PHE A 47 9.73 -4.64 10.98
C PHE A 47 8.44 -5.46 10.86
N GLN A 48 7.53 -5.30 11.83
CA GLN A 48 6.22 -5.92 11.77
C GLN A 48 5.38 -5.31 10.65
N PHE A 49 4.44 -6.09 10.14
CA PHE A 49 3.39 -5.61 9.25
C PHE A 49 2.05 -5.66 9.98
N TRP A 50 1.12 -4.82 9.51
CA TRP A 50 -0.27 -4.85 9.93
C TRP A 50 -1.11 -5.36 8.76
N ASP A 51 -2.03 -6.28 9.03
CA ASP A 51 -3.00 -6.73 8.06
C ASP A 51 -4.43 -6.64 8.62
N SER A 52 -5.39 -6.67 7.72
CA SER A 52 -6.80 -6.57 8.07
C SER A 52 -7.61 -7.19 6.94
N HIS A 53 -8.38 -8.23 7.26
CA HIS A 53 -9.28 -8.84 6.31
C HIS A 53 -10.43 -7.88 5.96
N ILE A 54 -10.54 -7.50 4.68
CA ILE A 54 -11.59 -6.59 4.19
C ILE A 54 -12.78 -7.43 3.76
N THR A 55 -13.87 -7.35 4.51
CA THR A 55 -15.09 -8.17 4.27
C THR A 55 -16.22 -7.40 3.59
N PHE A 56 -16.13 -6.07 3.50
CA PHE A 56 -17.16 -5.23 2.90
C PHE A 56 -16.60 -4.41 1.75
N GLU A 57 -17.35 -4.34 0.65
CA GLU A 57 -16.98 -3.57 -0.56
C GLU A 57 -16.70 -2.10 -0.24
N ARG A 58 -17.55 -1.47 0.59
CA ARG A 58 -17.34 -0.07 1.01
C ARG A 58 -16.00 0.13 1.72
N SER A 59 -15.60 -0.84 2.55
CA SER A 59 -14.30 -0.82 3.23
C SER A 59 -13.14 -1.01 2.27
N TYR A 60 -13.32 -1.82 1.22
CA TYR A 60 -12.35 -1.98 0.15
C TYR A 60 -12.15 -0.66 -0.62
N LEU A 61 -13.23 -0.01 -1.04
CA LEU A 61 -13.16 1.24 -1.81
C LEU A 61 -12.51 2.37 -1.00
N ALA A 62 -12.85 2.49 0.28
CA ALA A 62 -12.22 3.46 1.18
C ALA A 62 -10.71 3.21 1.33
N ARG A 63 -10.31 1.95 1.54
CA ARG A 63 -8.88 1.60 1.69
C ARG A 63 -8.10 1.75 0.39
N LEU A 64 -8.70 1.44 -0.75
CA LEU A 64 -8.08 1.69 -2.05
C LEU A 64 -7.83 3.18 -2.27
N ASN A 65 -8.82 4.04 -1.96
CA ASN A 65 -8.63 5.48 -2.02
C ASN A 65 -7.54 5.95 -1.04
N TYR A 66 -7.53 5.43 0.17
CA TYR A 66 -6.52 5.76 1.18
C TYR A 66 -5.10 5.41 0.72
N VAL A 67 -4.87 4.22 0.17
CA VAL A 67 -3.55 3.81 -0.36
C VAL A 67 -3.09 4.76 -1.47
N HIS A 68 -4.00 5.17 -2.36
CA HIS A 68 -3.67 6.12 -3.43
C HIS A 68 -3.37 7.53 -2.88
N GLN A 69 -4.11 7.99 -1.86
CA GLN A 69 -3.99 9.32 -1.28
C GLN A 69 -2.90 9.44 -0.21
N ASN A 70 -2.34 8.34 0.28
CA ASN A 70 -1.32 8.34 1.34
C ASN A 70 -0.11 9.25 1.02
N PRO A 71 0.46 9.28 -0.21
CA PRO A 71 1.50 10.26 -0.57
C PRO A 71 1.06 11.73 -0.47
N VAL A 72 -0.21 12.02 -0.72
CA VAL A 72 -0.77 13.38 -0.57
C VAL A 72 -0.97 13.71 0.91
N ARG A 73 -1.47 12.76 1.72
CA ARG A 73 -1.63 12.94 3.17
C ARG A 73 -0.29 13.22 3.86
N HIS A 74 0.78 12.58 3.41
CA HIS A 74 2.14 12.81 3.90
C HIS A 74 2.85 13.99 3.22
N GLY A 75 2.17 14.77 2.40
CA GLY A 75 2.71 15.98 1.78
C GLY A 75 3.81 15.75 0.74
N VAL A 76 3.99 14.51 0.26
CA VAL A 76 5.06 14.15 -0.69
C VAL A 76 4.77 14.68 -2.09
N VAL A 77 3.49 14.69 -2.48
CA VAL A 77 3.02 15.24 -3.75
C VAL A 77 1.68 15.96 -3.56
N PRO A 78 1.35 16.97 -4.37
CA PRO A 78 0.06 17.65 -4.30
C PRO A 78 -1.09 16.82 -4.90
N LEU A 79 -0.76 15.82 -5.73
CA LEU A 79 -1.73 14.96 -6.42
C LEU A 79 -1.23 13.52 -6.43
N ALA A 80 -2.09 12.58 -6.06
CA ALA A 80 -1.76 11.16 -5.93
C ALA A 80 -1.14 10.58 -7.22
N GLU A 81 -1.68 10.94 -8.38
CA GLU A 81 -1.19 10.49 -9.69
C GLU A 81 0.22 10.99 -10.04
N ASN A 82 0.73 12.01 -9.35
CA ASN A 82 2.10 12.49 -9.55
C ASN A 82 3.13 11.60 -8.83
N TYR A 83 2.69 10.71 -7.95
CA TYR A 83 3.61 9.86 -7.20
C TYR A 83 3.94 8.56 -7.94
N LYS A 84 5.15 8.52 -8.50
CA LYS A 84 5.64 7.39 -9.31
C LYS A 84 5.69 6.03 -8.58
N TRP A 85 5.75 6.04 -7.24
CA TRP A 85 5.82 4.84 -6.40
C TRP A 85 4.44 4.40 -5.84
N CYS A 86 3.37 4.79 -6.52
CA CYS A 86 2.01 4.40 -6.21
C CYS A 86 1.24 4.04 -7.48
N SER A 87 0.25 3.15 -7.34
CA SER A 87 -0.63 2.72 -8.42
C SER A 87 -1.65 3.78 -8.86
N ALA A 88 -1.76 4.93 -8.17
CA ALA A 88 -2.79 5.94 -8.43
C ALA A 88 -2.85 6.37 -9.91
N ALA A 89 -1.68 6.65 -10.51
CA ALA A 89 -1.58 7.08 -11.91
C ALA A 89 -1.99 5.96 -12.88
N TRP A 90 -1.56 4.72 -12.61
CA TRP A 90 -1.94 3.56 -13.39
C TRP A 90 -3.44 3.28 -13.28
N PHE A 91 -3.99 3.37 -12.07
CA PHE A 91 -5.40 3.18 -11.78
C PHE A 91 -6.26 4.21 -12.53
N ALA A 92 -5.90 5.49 -12.46
CA ALA A 92 -6.62 6.56 -13.15
C ALA A 92 -6.64 6.38 -14.68
N ARG A 93 -5.62 5.75 -15.26
CA ARG A 93 -5.52 5.52 -16.71
C ARG A 93 -6.23 4.25 -17.19
N ASN A 94 -6.27 3.20 -16.37
CA ASN A 94 -6.66 1.86 -16.82
C ASN A 94 -8.01 1.39 -16.27
N ALA A 95 -8.51 1.97 -15.17
CA ALA A 95 -9.80 1.60 -14.62
C ALA A 95 -10.96 2.31 -15.34
N PRO A 96 -12.18 1.74 -15.35
CA PRO A 96 -13.35 2.42 -15.87
C PRO A 96 -13.54 3.80 -15.21
N PRO A 97 -13.85 4.87 -15.96
CA PRO A 97 -13.98 6.22 -15.40
C PRO A 97 -14.98 6.32 -14.24
N ALA A 98 -16.09 5.58 -14.34
CA ALA A 98 -17.08 5.49 -13.26
C ALA A 98 -16.48 4.89 -11.99
N PHE A 99 -15.64 3.85 -12.11
CA PHE A 99 -14.99 3.22 -10.97
C PHE A 99 -13.94 4.13 -10.33
N VAL A 100 -13.15 4.84 -11.15
CA VAL A 100 -12.21 5.85 -10.65
C VAL A 100 -12.94 6.93 -9.85
N LYS A 101 -14.05 7.45 -10.39
CA LYS A 101 -14.89 8.45 -9.71
C LYS A 101 -15.45 7.92 -8.39
N THR A 102 -15.95 6.67 -8.39
CA THR A 102 -16.44 6.01 -7.18
C THR A 102 -15.35 5.94 -6.11
N VAL A 103 -14.18 5.36 -6.42
CA VAL A 103 -13.08 5.23 -5.46
C VAL A 103 -12.66 6.59 -4.91
N LYS A 104 -12.48 7.61 -5.76
CA LYS A 104 -12.08 8.96 -5.33
C LYS A 104 -13.11 9.64 -4.43
N ALA A 105 -14.41 9.30 -4.57
CA ALA A 105 -15.48 9.88 -3.76
C ALA A 105 -15.59 9.26 -2.35
N PHE A 106 -14.96 8.11 -2.09
CA PHE A 106 -15.00 7.51 -0.75
C PHE A 106 -14.20 8.35 0.25
N LYS A 107 -14.89 8.71 1.34
CA LYS A 107 -14.30 9.40 2.48
C LYS A 107 -13.27 8.51 3.18
N ILE A 108 -12.11 9.08 3.48
CA ILE A 108 -10.97 8.41 4.12
C ILE A 108 -10.50 9.13 5.39
N ASP A 109 -11.25 10.10 5.87
CA ASP A 109 -10.99 10.88 7.09
C ASP A 109 -11.17 10.04 8.36
N ARG A 110 -12.08 9.07 8.34
CA ARG A 110 -12.40 8.22 9.50
C ARG A 110 -11.71 6.85 9.48
N LEU A 111 -10.82 6.61 8.54
CA LEU A 111 -10.09 5.34 8.49
C LEU A 111 -9.03 5.33 9.59
N ASN A 112 -9.13 4.34 10.49
CA ASN A 112 -8.11 4.05 11.46
C ASN A 112 -7.09 3.08 10.84
N VAL A 113 -6.03 3.64 10.25
CA VAL A 113 -4.91 2.88 9.68
C VAL A 113 -3.63 3.36 10.36
N PRO A 114 -2.82 2.47 10.96
CA PRO A 114 -1.51 2.84 11.51
C PRO A 114 -0.63 3.43 10.41
N ASP A 115 -0.23 4.70 10.56
CA ASP A 115 0.46 5.46 9.50
C ASP A 115 1.42 6.54 10.01
N ASP A 116 1.54 6.70 11.34
CA ASP A 116 2.38 7.73 11.99
C ASP A 116 3.78 7.16 12.30
N PHE A 117 4.58 6.93 11.25
CA PHE A 117 5.93 6.34 11.35
C PHE A 117 7.05 7.32 11.00
#